data_AF-A0A7W9HFX2-F1
#
_entry.id   AF-A0A7W9HFX2-F1
#
_cell.length_a   1.000
_cell.length_b   1.000
_cell.length_c   1.000
_cell.angle_alpha   90.00
_cell.angle_beta   90.00
_cell.angle_gamma   90.00
#
_symmetry.space_group_name_H-M   'P 1'
#
loop_
_entity.id
_entity.type
_entity.pdbx_description
1 polymer ?
#
loop_
_entity_poly.entity_id
_entity_poly.type
_entity_poly.pdbx_seq_one_letter_code
_entity_poly.pdbx_strand_id
1 'polypeptide(L)' 'MISAGAVLRVGDRVAFDGDEHLVVGLAGSTVRLRADAGGEQVVLAGHLMAAADFGVLDGPRWSWVARG' A
#
# COMPACT_ATOMS: atom_id res chain seq x y z
N MET A 1 -5.04 23.15 -0.83
CA MET A 1 -4.49 22.40 0.32
C MET A 1 -3.84 21.16 -0.26
N ILE A 2 -2.51 21.10 -0.31
CA ILE A 2 -1.81 19.90 -0.82
C ILE A 2 -1.84 18.90 0.32
N SER A 3 -2.62 17.82 0.16
CA SER A 3 -2.56 16.69 1.09
C SER A 3 -1.15 16.13 1.02
N ALA A 4 -0.45 16.01 2.15
CA ALA A 4 0.86 15.39 2.20
C ALA A 4 0.71 13.97 1.61
N GLY A 5 1.31 13.73 0.44
CA GLY A 5 1.14 12.48 -0.29
C GLY A 5 1.48 11.30 0.62
N ALA A 6 0.53 10.38 0.81
CA ALA A 6 0.78 9.16 1.55
C ALA A 6 1.88 8.37 0.84
N VAL A 7 2.94 8.03 1.58
CA VAL A 7 4.04 7.20 1.07
C VAL A 7 3.66 5.74 1.30
N LEU A 8 3.49 4.98 0.22
CA LEU A 8 3.25 3.54 0.27
C LEU A 8 4.50 2.80 0.77
N ARG A 9 4.32 1.86 1.70
CA ARG A 9 5.38 1.11 2.36
C ARG A 9 5.09 -0.38 2.36
N VAL A 10 6.14 -1.18 2.47
CA VAL A 10 6.00 -2.62 2.77
C VAL A 10 5.35 -2.76 4.14
N GLY A 11 4.35 -3.63 4.23
CA GLY A 11 3.51 -3.82 5.40
C GLY A 11 2.20 -3.01 5.38
N ASP A 12 2.03 -2.07 4.44
CA ASP A 12 0.76 -1.38 4.26
C ASP A 12 -0.32 -2.36 3.79
N ARG A 13 -1.53 -2.18 4.32
CA ARG A 13 -2.73 -2.82 3.79
C ARG A 13 -3.44 -1.84 2.87
N VAL A 14 -3.77 -2.27 1.66
CA VAL A 14 -4.38 -1.44 0.62
C VAL A 14 -5.63 -2.10 0.04
N ALA A 15 -6.60 -1.30 -0.38
CA ALA A 15 -7.67 -1.72 -1.28
C ALA A 15 -7.18 -1.56 -2.73
N PHE A 16 -7.38 -2.58 -3.55
CA PHE A 16 -7.07 -2.57 -4.99
C PHE A 16 -7.79 -3.73 -5.70
N ASP A 17 -8.30 -3.49 -6.90
CA ASP A 17 -9.00 -4.48 -7.74
C ASP A 17 -10.20 -5.14 -7.03
N GLY A 18 -10.85 -4.37 -6.15
CA GLY A 18 -11.99 -4.83 -5.35
C GLY A 18 -11.65 -5.65 -4.11
N ASP A 19 -10.38 -5.91 -3.80
CA ASP A 19 -9.93 -6.72 -2.67
C ASP A 19 -8.92 -5.98 -1.76
N GLU A 20 -8.69 -6.52 -0.55
CA GLU A 20 -7.63 -6.08 0.34
C GLU A 20 -6.33 -6.85 0.09
N HIS A 21 -5.22 -6.11 0.05
CA HIS A 21 -3.89 -6.66 -0.18
C HIS A 21 -2.87 -6.10 0.82
N LEU A 22 -1.93 -6.96 1.21
CA LEU A 22 -0.71 -6.56 1.91
C LEU A 22 0.38 -6.21 0.89
N VAL A 23 1.02 -5.06 1.07
CA VAL A 23 2.26 -4.73 0.34
C VAL A 23 3.39 -5.56 0.92
N VAL A 24 3.83 -6.58 0.19
CA VAL A 24 4.90 -7.49 0.63
C VAL A 24 6.27 -7.18 0.02
N GLY A 25 6.32 -6.24 -0.94
CA GLY A 25 7.58 -5.81 -1.54
C GLY A 25 7.45 -4.60 -2.45
N LEU A 26 8.52 -3.81 -2.52
CA LEU A 26 8.70 -2.69 -3.44
C LEU A 26 10.03 -2.89 -4.17
N ALA A 27 10.01 -2.84 -5.50
CA ALA A 27 11.21 -2.98 -6.32
C ALA A 27 11.13 -2.05 -7.53
N GLY A 28 11.95 -0.99 -7.51
CA GLY A 28 11.89 0.06 -8.54
C GLY A 28 10.48 0.67 -8.62
N SER A 29 9.83 0.54 -9.78
CA SER A 29 8.46 1.00 -10.01
C SER A 29 7.41 -0.09 -9.87
N THR A 30 7.75 -1.24 -9.29
CA THR A 30 6.84 -2.37 -9.08
C THR A 30 6.50 -2.57 -7.61
N VAL A 31 5.27 -3.00 -7.35
CA VAL A 31 4.72 -3.31 -6.03
C VAL A 31 4.25 -4.76 -6.05
N ARG A 32 4.70 -5.56 -5.08
CA ARG A 32 4.21 -6.92 -4.88
C ARG A 32 3.12 -6.89 -3.81
N LEU A 33 1.94 -7.35 -4.20
CA LEU A 33 0.75 -7.43 -3.37
C LEU A 33 0.44 -8.90 -3.07
N ARG A 34 -0.04 -9.15 -1.85
CA ARG A 34 -0.59 -10.44 -1.44
C ARG A 34 -2.00 -10.24 -0.93
N ALA A 35 -2.98 -10.87 -1.55
CA ALA A 35 -4.35 -10.93 -1.05
C ALA A 35 -4.42 -11.76 0.23
N ASP A 36 -5.41 -11.52 1.08
CA ASP A 36 -5.62 -12.31 2.30
C ASP A 36 -5.85 -13.81 2.01
N ALA A 37 -6.43 -14.14 0.86
CA ALA A 37 -6.56 -15.51 0.38
C ALA A 37 -5.21 -16.17 -0.02
N GLY A 38 -4.09 -15.43 0.06
CA GLY A 38 -2.73 -15.91 -0.20
C GLY A 38 -2.24 -15.73 -1.64
N GLY A 39 -3.11 -15.31 -2.56
CA GLY A 39 -2.74 -15.00 -3.95
C GLY A 39 -1.78 -13.82 -4.02
N GLU A 40 -0.79 -13.88 -4.91
CA GLU A 40 0.19 -12.82 -5.09
C GLU A 40 0.19 -12.26 -6.51
N GLN A 41 0.43 -10.94 -6.61
CA GLN A 41 0.54 -10.24 -7.89
C GLN A 41 1.60 -9.15 -7.82
N VAL A 42 2.17 -8.82 -8.98
CA VAL A 42 3.10 -7.70 -9.14
C VAL A 42 2.45 -6.68 -10.06
N VAL A 43 2.33 -5.44 -9.58
CA VAL A 43 1.72 -4.32 -10.30
C VAL A 43 2.70 -3.16 -10.43
N LEU A 44 2.54 -2.36 -11.49
CA LEU A 44 3.27 -1.10 -11.61
C LEU A 44 2.73 -0.10 -10.58
N ALA A 45 3.62 0.58 -9.85
CA ALA A 45 3.25 1.57 -8.84
C ALA A 45 2.38 2.69 -9.44
N GLY A 46 2.71 3.14 -10.66
CA GLY A 46 1.92 4.16 -11.36
C GLY A 46 0.51 3.67 -11.72
N HIS A 47 0.37 2.38 -12.07
CA HIS A 47 -0.95 1.80 -12.34
C HIS A 47 -1.77 1.66 -11.06
N LEU A 48 -1.15 1.14 -9.99
CA LEU A 48 -1.77 1.00 -8.67
C LEU A 48 -2.28 2.36 -8.15
N MET A 49 -1.44 3.40 -8.16
CA MET A 49 -1.81 4.73 -7.66
C MET A 49 -2.85 5.46 -8.52
N ALA A 50 -2.99 5.07 -9.79
CA ALA A 50 -3.97 5.67 -10.70
C ALA A 50 -5.33 4.95 -10.67
N ALA A 51 -5.42 3.79 -10.03
CA ALA A 51 -6.68 3.05 -9.93
C ALA A 51 -7.66 3.80 -9.02
N ALA A 52 -8.91 3.89 -9.46
CA ALA A 52 -9.92 4.72 -8.78
C ALA A 52 -10.34 4.16 -7.42
N ASP A 53 -10.19 2.86 -7.24
CA ASP A 53 -10.48 2.10 -6.03
C ASP A 53 -9.26 1.95 -5.11
N PHE A 54 -8.10 2.48 -5.52
CA PHE A 54 -6.90 2.40 -4.70
C PHE A 54 -6.99 3.27 -3.44
N GLY A 55 -6.75 2.64 -2.29
CA GLY A 55 -6.67 3.32 -1.01
C GLY A 55 -5.78 2.60 0.00
N VAL A 56 -5.03 3.34 0.81
CA VAL A 56 -4.29 2.76 1.96
C VAL A 56 -5.27 2.64 3.13
N LEU A 57 -5.51 1.41 3.59
CA LEU A 57 -6.47 1.09 4.66
C LEU A 57 -5.80 1.15 6.03
N ASP A 58 -4.58 0.63 6.13
CA ASP A 58 -3.75 0.69 7.33
C ASP A 58 -2.28 0.83 6.91
N GLY A 59 -1.61 1.86 7.43
CA GLY A 59 -0.15 2.04 7.29
C GLY A 59 0.58 1.59 8.56
N PRO A 60 1.93 1.46 8.56
CA PRO A 60 2.69 1.11 9.74
C PRO A 60 2.38 2.13 10.83
N ARG A 61 1.79 1.63 11.92
CA ARG A 61 1.36 2.42 13.08
C ARG A 61 2.57 2.88 13.90
N TRP A 62 3.41 3.75 13.35
CA TRP A 62 4.43 4.47 14.12
C TRP A 62 3.77 5.60 14.92
N SER A 63 2.79 5.28 15.77
CA SER A 63 2.21 6.27 16.67
C SER A 63 3.16 6.51 17.84
N TRP A 64 3.97 7.56 17.77
CA TRP A 64 4.32 8.47 18.88
C TRP A 64 4.84 7.93 20.23
N VAL A 65 5.52 6.77 20.31
CA VAL A 65 6.19 6.34 21.57
C VAL A 65 7.62 6.91 21.73
N ALA A 66 8.05 7.83 20.86
CA ALA A 66 9.35 8.51 20.96
C ALA A 66 9.17 10.03 21.13
N ARG A 67 8.57 10.45 22.24
CA ARG A 67 8.84 11.76 22.86
C ARG A 67 8.50 11.70 24.34
N GLY A 68 9.56 11.70 25.15
CA GLY A 68 9.66 12.29 26.50
C GLY A 68 8.72 11.74 27.55
#